data_AF-A0A6B3EUB8-F1
#
_entry.id   AF-A0A6B3EUB8-F1
#
_cell.length_a   1.000
_cell.length_b   1.000
_cell.length_c   1.000
_cell.angle_alpha   90.00
_cell.angle_beta   90.00
_cell.angle_gamma   90.00
#
_symmetry.space_group_name_H-M   'P 1'
#
loop_
_entity.id
_entity.type
_entity.pdbx_description
1 polymer ?
#
loop_
_entity_poly.entity_id
_entity_poly.type
_entity_poly.pdbx_seq_one_letter_code
_entity_poly.pdbx_strand_id
1 'polypeptide(L)'
;MTTADSPNRADGWTAAVRQRLGLGRLLPLGGPADGAWISERAAVAVLRRAVRGRGPGPVLGELRIAVADPGTAPGARVPSPPSALPPGPLRIEATMAAT
;
A
#
# COMPACT_ATOMS: atom_id res chain seq x y z
N MET A 1 1.49 31.93 26.05
CA MET A 1 2.15 31.77 24.75
C MET A 1 2.44 30.28 24.56
N THR A 2 1.42 29.46 24.29
CA THR A 2 1.00 28.98 22.95
C THR A 2 2.01 28.02 22.32
N THR A 3 1.86 26.75 22.73
CA THR A 3 1.94 25.52 21.90
C THR A 3 2.83 25.54 20.67
N ALA A 4 4.08 25.11 20.85
CA ALA A 4 4.74 24.26 19.88
C ALA A 4 4.25 22.81 20.08
N ASP A 5 3.01 22.54 19.69
CA ASP A 5 2.60 21.17 19.42
C ASP A 5 3.19 20.81 18.05
N SER A 6 4.45 20.36 18.08
CA SER A 6 5.29 20.27 16.89
C SER A 6 4.80 19.15 15.96
N PRO A 7 4.70 19.39 14.64
CA PRO A 7 4.21 18.42 13.66
C PRO A 7 4.93 17.06 13.73
N ASN A 8 6.22 17.08 14.09
CA ASN A 8 7.05 15.89 14.28
C ASN A 8 6.52 14.90 15.35
N ARG A 9 5.85 15.39 16.41
CA ARG A 9 5.26 14.52 17.45
C ARG A 9 3.98 13.84 16.93
N ALA A 10 3.17 14.56 16.16
CA ALA A 10 1.99 14.01 15.50
C ALA A 10 2.37 12.98 14.42
N ASP A 11 3.42 13.26 13.65
CA ASP A 11 3.96 12.34 12.64
C ASP A 11 4.51 11.05 13.28
N GLY A 12 5.26 11.17 14.38
CA GLY A 12 5.77 10.03 15.14
C GLY A 12 4.66 9.16 15.76
N TRP A 13 3.62 9.79 16.31
CA TRP A 13 2.44 9.08 16.81
C TRP A 13 1.69 8.34 15.69
N THR A 14 1.49 8.99 14.54
CA THR A 14 0.82 8.39 13.37
C THR A 14 1.63 7.23 12.79
N ALA A 15 2.96 7.30 12.82
CA ALA A 15 3.83 6.20 12.44
C ALA A 15 3.73 5.00 13.42
N ALA A 16 3.67 5.27 14.73
CA ALA A 16 3.56 4.23 15.76
C ALA A 16 2.20 3.50 15.72
N VAL A 17 1.09 4.23 15.55
CA VAL A 17 -0.25 3.63 15.37
C VAL A 17 -0.28 2.73 14.13
N ARG A 18 0.35 3.15 13.04
CA ARG A 18 0.43 2.38 11.80
C ARG A 18 1.25 1.10 11.93
N GLN A 19 2.37 1.14 12.66
CA GLN A 19 3.13 -0.06 13.00
C GLN A 19 2.28 -1.02 13.84
N ARG A 20 1.57 -0.51 14.86
CA ARG A 20 0.66 -1.32 15.69
C ARG A 20 -0.48 -1.96 14.90
N LEU A 21 -1.01 -1.26 13.90
CA LEU A 21 -2.06 -1.78 13.02
C LEU A 21 -1.53 -2.74 11.94
N GLY A 22 -0.20 -2.83 11.76
CA GLY A 22 0.41 -3.72 10.75
C GLY A 22 -0.06 -3.42 9.33
N LEU A 23 -0.27 -2.14 8.99
CA LEU A 23 -0.86 -1.74 7.70
C LEU A 23 0.08 -1.97 6.51
N GLY A 24 1.38 -2.09 6.76
CA GLY A 24 2.40 -2.18 5.71
C GLY A 24 2.60 -0.83 4.99
N ARG A 25 3.04 -0.90 3.73
CA ARG A 25 3.19 0.29 2.88
C ARG A 25 1.83 0.78 2.40
N LEU A 26 1.78 2.04 1.95
CA LEU A 26 0.59 2.61 1.32
C LEU A 26 0.77 2.57 -0.20
N LEU A 27 -0.21 1.99 -0.88
CA LEU A 27 -0.20 1.78 -2.32
C LEU A 27 -1.07 2.87 -2.97
N PRO A 28 -0.55 3.59 -3.97
CA PRO A 28 -1.32 4.61 -4.68
C PRO A 28 -2.47 3.96 -5.45
N LEU A 29 -3.62 4.62 -5.41
CA LEU A 29 -4.76 4.29 -6.25
C LEU A 29 -4.88 5.37 -7.33
N GLY A 30 -4.65 4.98 -8.58
CA GLY A 30 -4.70 5.90 -9.71
C GLY A 30 -3.38 6.63 -9.97
N GLY A 31 -3.49 7.80 -10.59
CA GLY A 31 -2.38 8.62 -11.02
C GLY A 31 -1.88 9.61 -9.98
N PRO A 32 -0.83 10.39 -10.31
CA PRO A 32 -0.15 11.30 -9.37
C PRO A 32 -1.02 12.39 -8.74
N ALA A 33 -2.16 12.73 -9.34
CA ALA A 33 -3.07 13.77 -8.88
C ALA A 33 -4.23 13.26 -8.02
N ASP A 34 -4.46 11.94 -7.97
CA ASP A 34 -5.68 11.38 -7.39
C ASP A 34 -5.66 11.36 -5.86
N GLY A 35 -4.47 11.36 -5.25
CA GLY A 35 -4.33 11.49 -3.79
C GLY A 35 -5.05 10.43 -2.98
N ALA A 36 -5.23 9.24 -3.55
CA ALA A 36 -5.86 8.11 -2.90
C ALA A 36 -4.84 7.01 -2.64
N TRP A 37 -4.91 6.39 -1.46
CA TRP A 37 -4.05 5.27 -1.08
C TRP A 37 -4.83 4.15 -0.40
N ILE A 38 -4.41 2.91 -0.64
CA ILE A 38 -4.87 1.72 0.09
C ILE A 38 -3.69 1.13 0.88
N SER A 39 -3.95 0.57 2.06
CA SER A 39 -2.91 -0.17 2.77
C SER A 39 -2.56 -1.47 2.04
N GLU A 40 -1.28 -1.84 2.04
CA GLU A 40 -0.81 -3.10 1.46
C GLU A 40 -1.58 -4.30 2.05
N ARG A 41 -1.86 -4.30 3.35
CA ARG A 41 -2.70 -5.31 4.01
C ARG A 41 -4.12 -5.38 3.41
N ALA A 42 -4.77 -4.26 3.17
CA ALA A 42 -6.11 -4.24 2.58
C ALA A 42 -6.10 -4.70 1.12
N ALA A 43 -5.10 -4.29 0.34
CA ALA A 43 -4.92 -4.75 -1.04
C ALA A 43 -4.71 -6.27 -1.11
N VAL A 44 -3.85 -6.83 -0.24
CA VAL A 44 -3.62 -8.28 -0.14
C VAL A 44 -4.92 -9.02 0.18
N ALA A 45 -5.77 -8.49 1.07
CA ALA A 45 -7.05 -9.10 1.40
C ALA A 45 -8.02 -9.12 0.20
N VAL A 46 -8.09 -8.02 -0.57
CA VAL A 46 -8.90 -7.95 -1.80
C VAL A 46 -8.40 -8.95 -2.84
N LEU A 47 -7.09 -9.00 -3.09
CA LEU A 47 -6.48 -9.92 -4.07
C LEU A 47 -6.68 -11.38 -3.68
N ARG A 48 -6.52 -11.73 -2.39
CA ARG A 48 -6.83 -13.08 -1.87
C ARG A 48 -8.29 -13.46 -2.09
N ARG A 49 -9.22 -12.53 -1.86
CA ARG A 49 -10.64 -12.77 -2.09
C ARG A 49 -10.95 -12.96 -3.58
N ALA A 50 -10.28 -12.23 -4.47
CA ALA A 50 -10.47 -12.34 -5.91
C ALA A 50 -10.04 -13.72 -6.46
N VAL A 51 -8.98 -14.32 -5.91
CA VAL A 51 -8.50 -15.66 -6.32
C VAL A 51 -9.39 -16.79 -5.78
N ARG A 52 -10.06 -16.59 -4.63
CA ARG A 52 -11.01 -17.54 -4.06
C ARG A 52 -12.33 -17.55 -4.87
N GLY A 53 -12.31 -18.18 -6.04
CA GLY A 53 -13.49 -18.42 -6.87
C GLY A 53 -14.49 -19.41 -6.24
N ARG A 54 -15.57 -19.74 -6.96
CA ARG A 54 -16.65 -20.67 -6.50
C ARG A 54 -16.31 -22.17 -6.65
N GLY A 55 -15.04 -22.59 -6.53
CA GLY A 55 -14.65 -23.99 -6.72
C GLY A 55 -13.21 -24.30 -6.32
N PRO A 56 -12.76 -25.57 -6.47
CA PRO A 56 -11.35 -25.90 -6.33
C PRO A 56 -10.56 -25.08 -7.34
N GLY A 57 -9.68 -24.24 -6.82
CA GLY A 57 -8.91 -23.27 -7.59
C GLY A 57 -7.54 -23.12 -6.97
N PRO A 58 -6.61 -22.49 -7.71
CA PRO A 58 -5.22 -22.39 -7.27
C PRO A 58 -5.11 -21.67 -5.92
N VAL A 59 -4.21 -22.16 -5.07
CA VAL A 59 -3.96 -21.57 -3.75
C VAL A 59 -2.94 -20.45 -3.89
N LEU A 60 -3.36 -19.24 -3.52
CA LEU A 60 -2.50 -18.05 -3.48
C LEU A 60 -1.57 -18.10 -2.26
N GLY A 61 -0.27 -18.22 -2.51
CA GLY A 61 0.79 -18.22 -1.51
C GLY A 61 1.26 -16.81 -1.13
N GLU A 62 2.56 -16.57 -1.26
CA GLU A 62 3.19 -15.27 -1.02
C GLU A 62 2.72 -14.26 -2.07
N LEU A 63 2.54 -13.00 -1.64
CA LEU A 63 2.13 -11.89 -2.50
C LEU A 63 3.07 -10.71 -2.26
N ARG A 64 3.62 -10.15 -3.32
CA ARG A 64 4.47 -8.96 -3.29
C ARG A 64 3.88 -7.89 -4.20
N ILE A 65 3.82 -6.66 -3.69
CA ILE A 65 3.35 -5.51 -4.45
C ILE A 65 4.48 -4.49 -4.51
N ALA A 66 4.81 -4.01 -5.70
CA ALA A 66 5.87 -3.04 -5.94
C ALA A 66 5.47 -2.05 -7.03
N VAL A 67 6.23 -0.97 -7.17
CA VAL A 67 6.14 -0.11 -8.34
C VAL A 67 6.65 -0.89 -9.54
N ALA A 68 5.93 -0.86 -10.67
CA ALA A 68 6.28 -1.65 -11.84
C ALA A 68 7.61 -1.20 -12.47
N ASP A 69 7.84 0.11 -12.53
CA ASP A 69 9.11 0.70 -12.94
C ASP A 69 9.50 1.82 -11.94
N PRO A 70 10.39 1.53 -10.99
CA PRO A 70 10.78 2.51 -9.97
C PRO A 70 11.64 3.65 -10.55
N GLY A 71 12.27 3.47 -11.72
CA GLY A 71 13.14 4.48 -12.32
C GLY A 71 12.38 5.61 -13.03
N THR A 72 11.14 5.33 -13.44
CA THR A 72 10.28 6.28 -14.17
C THR A 72 9.02 6.68 -13.40
N ALA A 73 8.90 6.22 -12.15
CA ALA A 73 7.73 6.48 -11.33
C ALA A 73 7.56 7.99 -11.06
N PRO A 74 6.42 8.59 -11.45
CA PRO A 74 6.19 10.00 -11.18
C PRO A 74 6.11 10.28 -9.67
N GLY A 75 6.60 11.45 -9.28
CA GLY A 75 6.34 11.98 -7.94
C GLY A 75 4.85 12.28 -7.75
N ALA A 76 4.33 12.10 -6.54
CA ALA A 76 2.98 12.51 -6.21
C ALA A 76 2.83 14.04 -6.33
N ARG A 77 1.70 14.49 -6.89
CA ARG A 77 1.36 15.91 -7.01
C ARG A 77 0.62 16.45 -5.78
N VAL A 78 0.18 15.55 -4.91
CA VAL A 78 -0.36 15.87 -3.59
C VAL A 78 0.60 15.36 -2.51
N PRO A 79 0.55 15.89 -1.28
CA PRO A 79 1.37 15.38 -0.18
C PRO A 79 1.12 13.89 0.05
N SER A 80 2.12 13.07 -0.23
CA SER A 80 2.05 11.64 0.03
C SER A 80 2.11 11.37 1.54
N PRO A 81 1.28 10.45 2.06
CA PRO A 81 1.46 9.99 3.43
C PRO A 81 2.84 9.33 3.57
N PRO A 82 3.40 9.31 4.79
CA PRO A 82 4.64 8.58 5.06
C PRO A 82 4.54 7.14 4.54
N SER A 83 5.65 6.53 4.12
CA SER A 83 5.70 5.14 3.60
C SER A 83 4.82 4.83 2.37
N ALA A 84 4.30 5.84 1.67
CA ALA A 84 3.62 5.62 0.40
C ALA A 84 4.62 5.24 -0.71
N LEU A 85 4.25 4.27 -1.54
CA LEU A 85 4.92 4.08 -2.82
C LEU A 85 4.63 5.26 -3.75
N PRO A 86 5.55 5.61 -4.65
CA PRO A 86 5.29 6.65 -5.64
C PRO A 86 4.12 6.21 -6.55
N PRO A 87 3.27 7.15 -6.98
CA PRO A 87 2.17 6.87 -7.90
C PRO A 87 2.68 6.31 -9.23
N GLY A 88 1.82 5.52 -9.88
CA GLY A 88 2.15 4.86 -11.13
C GLY A 88 1.73 3.39 -11.14
N PRO A 89 1.98 2.69 -12.26
CA PRO A 89 1.63 1.29 -12.38
C PRO A 89 2.28 0.43 -11.30
N LEU A 90 1.50 -0.48 -10.71
CA LEU A 90 1.98 -1.43 -9.71
C LEU A 90 2.21 -2.80 -10.35
N ARG A 91 3.28 -3.47 -9.91
CA ARG A 91 3.52 -4.89 -10.19
C ARG A 91 3.06 -5.72 -9.00
N ILE A 92 2.28 -6.75 -9.29
CA ILE A 92 1.84 -7.74 -8.30
C ILE A 92 2.46 -9.07 -8.69
N GLU A 93 3.24 -9.65 -7.77
CA GLU A 93 3.83 -10.97 -7.93
C GLU A 93 3.25 -11.90 -6.89
N ALA A 94 2.90 -13.11 -7.31
CA ALA A 94 2.30 -14.09 -6.42
C ALA A 94 2.81 -15.50 -6.70
N THR A 95 2.98 -16.29 -5.64
CA THR A 95 3.12 -17.73 -5.80
C THR A 95 1.75 -18.40 -5.85
N MET A 96 1.61 -19.37 -6.76
CA MET A 96 0.37 -20.10 -7.01
C MET A 96 0.67 -21.59 -6.94
N ALA A 97 -0.09 -22.32 -6.15
CA ALA A 97 -0.06 -23.78 -6.14
C ALA A 97 -1.31 -24.33 -6.85
N ALA A 98 -1.11 -25.29 -7.75
CA ALA A 98 -2.21 -26.08 -8.28
C ALA A 98 -2.68 -27.09 -7.22
N THR A 99 -3.99 -27.28 -7.12
CA THR A 99 -4.63 -28.32 -6.29
C THR A 99 -4.85 -29.59 -7.08
#